data_AF-A0A3D2UUG8-F1
#
_entry.id   AF-A0A3D2UUG8-F1
#
_cell.length_a   1.000
_cell.length_b   1.000
_cell.length_c   1.000
_cell.angle_alpha   90.00
_cell.angle_beta   90.00
_cell.angle_gamma   90.00
#
_symmetry.space_group_name_H-M   'P 1'
#
loop_
_entity.id
_entity.type
_entity.pdbx_description
1 polymer ?
#
loop_
_entity_poly.entity_id
_entity_poly.type
_entity_poly.pdbx_seq_one_letter_code
_entity_poly.pdbx_strand_id
1 'polypeptide(L)'
;LWNRGQLSLREFKNLFHSNWGEGFGLYQHIFEFAQSKNLPLIGLKSTHEVENHFRAGDPAPGDTLYPEIDDTDPYHRAFTLSAFGGHRGTALEKPYRMLLLWEETMAQTVAEFLRNPVNKDKKLVVLAGGFHIQYGFGIPKRAYRRVPHNYSIIQPSITEIPKNLKDREMTVEKVSIPLYASDYAWKVEYRVPGRNKVKLGVRLAQEKDGGVRIKFVAENSNAQTAGMKSGDLLLSMDGTALSGVDDVLEILGKKNFDDHSTFQLQRDQQTLTVAVVFKKPEK
;
A
#
# COMPACT_ATOMS: atom_id res chain seq x y z
N LEU A 1 -2.88 17.24 4.77
CA LEU A 1 -1.90 17.49 5.86
C LEU A 1 -0.48 17.49 5.29
N TRP A 2 0.00 16.38 4.71
CA TRP A 2 1.33 16.29 4.05
C TRP A 2 1.61 17.39 3.00
N ASN A 3 0.82 17.47 1.92
CA ASN A 3 1.03 18.48 0.87
C ASN A 3 0.79 19.94 1.29
N ARG A 4 0.31 20.16 2.53
CA ARG A 4 0.17 21.50 3.12
C ARG A 4 1.32 21.82 4.09
N GLY A 5 2.36 20.98 4.16
CA GLY A 5 3.47 21.12 5.10
C GLY A 5 3.07 20.92 6.57
N GLN A 6 1.89 20.33 6.84
CA GLN A 6 1.34 20.16 8.18
C GLN A 6 1.77 18.84 8.84
N LEU A 7 2.50 17.99 8.11
CA LEU A 7 3.14 16.79 8.65
C LEU A 7 4.60 16.80 8.24
N SER A 8 5.49 16.45 9.16
CA SER A 8 6.84 16.02 8.83
C SER A 8 6.81 14.71 8.01
N LEU A 9 7.91 14.41 7.32
CA LEU A 9 8.03 13.16 6.55
C LEU A 9 7.85 11.94 7.45
N ARG A 10 8.36 11.99 8.68
CA ARG A 10 8.22 10.94 9.69
C ARG A 10 6.76 10.69 10.06
N GLU A 11 6.01 11.75 10.38
CA GLU A 11 4.59 11.64 10.71
C GLU A 11 3.78 11.11 9.52
N PHE A 12 4.10 11.55 8.31
CA PHE A 12 3.42 11.06 7.11
C PHE A 12 3.72 9.59 6.81
N LYS A 13 4.97 9.13 6.95
CA LYS A 13 5.33 7.71 6.85
C LYS A 13 4.59 6.87 7.89
N ASN A 14 4.54 7.32 9.14
CA ASN A 14 3.79 6.63 10.20
C ASN A 14 2.29 6.51 9.84
N LEU A 15 1.69 7.60 9.37
CA LEU A 15 0.30 7.60 8.93
C LEU A 15 0.08 6.65 7.74
N PHE A 16 1.00 6.63 6.77
CA PHE A 16 0.97 5.69 5.65
C PHE A 16 1.00 4.25 6.16
N HIS A 17 1.96 3.90 7.02
CA HIS A 17 2.10 2.53 7.54
C HIS A 17 0.89 2.07 8.34
N SER A 18 0.28 2.94 9.14
CA SER A 18 -0.93 2.61 9.89
C SER A 18 -2.14 2.31 9.01
N ASN A 19 -2.17 2.78 7.76
CA ASN A 19 -3.34 2.64 6.87
C ASN A 19 -3.08 1.73 5.65
N TRP A 20 -1.84 1.67 5.16
CA TRP A 20 -1.45 0.99 3.91
C TRP A 20 -0.43 -0.13 4.16
N GLY A 21 0.15 -0.21 5.37
CA GLY A 21 1.19 -1.18 5.71
C GLY A 21 2.56 -0.82 5.16
N GLU A 22 3.35 -1.84 4.84
CA GLU A 22 4.68 -1.71 4.24
C GLU A 22 4.60 -1.22 2.78
N GLY A 23 5.70 -0.70 2.26
CA GLY A 23 5.84 -0.33 0.85
C GLY A 23 5.73 1.17 0.56
N PHE A 24 6.00 2.05 1.53
CA PHE A 24 5.98 3.51 1.31
C PHE A 24 6.84 3.92 0.09
N GLY A 25 8.01 3.31 -0.07
CA GLY A 25 8.92 3.59 -1.19
C GLY A 25 8.31 3.36 -2.58
N LEU A 26 7.28 2.50 -2.71
CA LEU A 26 6.57 2.29 -3.98
C LEU A 26 5.69 3.49 -4.36
N TYR A 27 5.27 4.29 -3.38
CA TYR A 27 4.39 5.45 -3.54
C TYR A 27 5.10 6.78 -3.34
N GLN A 28 6.31 6.76 -2.77
CA GLN A 28 7.06 7.96 -2.37
C GLN A 28 7.14 9.00 -3.48
N HIS A 29 7.54 8.61 -4.70
CA HIS A 29 7.66 9.54 -5.82
C HIS A 29 6.34 10.19 -6.23
N ILE A 30 5.20 9.53 -6.00
CA ILE A 30 3.87 10.10 -6.25
C ILE A 30 3.61 11.24 -5.25
N PHE A 31 3.91 11.01 -3.98
CA PHE A 31 3.72 12.02 -2.93
C PHE A 31 4.70 13.19 -3.05
N GLU A 32 5.97 12.92 -3.39
CA GLU A 32 6.98 13.94 -3.68
C GLU A 32 6.58 14.80 -4.88
N PHE A 33 6.14 14.17 -5.97
CA PHE A 33 5.66 14.89 -7.14
C PHE A 33 4.48 15.78 -6.78
N ALA A 34 3.48 15.25 -6.08
CA ALA A 34 2.30 16.01 -5.65
C ALA A 34 2.68 17.19 -4.74
N GLN A 35 3.60 17.00 -3.81
CA GLN A 35 4.12 18.07 -2.95
C GLN A 35 4.86 19.14 -3.77
N SER A 36 5.77 18.75 -4.66
CA SER A 36 6.57 19.68 -5.49
C SER A 36 5.73 20.56 -6.41
N LYS A 37 4.55 20.07 -6.79
CA LYS A 37 3.59 20.75 -7.66
C LYS A 37 2.42 21.37 -6.90
N ASN A 38 2.43 21.34 -5.56
CA ASN A 38 1.34 21.80 -4.70
C ASN A 38 -0.03 21.20 -5.09
N LEU A 39 -0.04 19.95 -5.55
CA LEU A 39 -1.26 19.27 -5.94
C LEU A 39 -2.05 18.85 -4.69
N PRO A 40 -3.34 19.17 -4.58
CA PRO A 40 -4.17 18.66 -3.49
C PRO A 40 -4.27 17.13 -3.54
N LEU A 41 -4.10 16.48 -2.38
CA LEU A 41 -4.34 15.05 -2.22
C LEU A 41 -5.68 14.84 -1.51
N ILE A 42 -6.45 13.89 -2.02
CA ILE A 42 -7.76 13.51 -1.49
C ILE A 42 -7.70 12.03 -1.12
N GLY A 43 -8.05 11.70 0.13
CA GLY A 43 -8.21 10.32 0.55
C GLY A 43 -9.46 9.74 -0.09
N LEU A 44 -9.33 8.62 -0.81
CA LEU A 44 -10.43 8.09 -1.62
C LEU A 44 -11.32 7.11 -0.83
N LYS A 45 -10.72 6.31 0.05
CA LYS A 45 -11.34 5.16 0.72
C LYS A 45 -11.81 5.51 2.14
N SER A 46 -12.74 4.70 2.66
CA SER A 46 -13.18 4.68 4.07
C SER A 46 -12.03 4.54 5.07
N THR A 47 -12.23 5.04 6.29
CA THR A 47 -11.32 4.80 7.42
C THR A 47 -11.47 3.38 7.97
N HIS A 48 -10.46 2.89 8.69
CA HIS A 48 -10.55 1.60 9.38
C HIS A 48 -11.70 1.52 10.40
N GLU A 49 -12.04 2.64 11.03
CA GLU A 49 -13.16 2.70 11.98
C GLU A 49 -14.50 2.41 11.28
N VAL A 50 -14.75 3.09 10.15
CA VAL A 50 -15.93 2.85 9.30
C VAL A 50 -15.97 1.40 8.81
N GLU A 51 -14.82 0.87 8.36
CA GLU A 51 -14.73 -0.52 7.90
C GLU A 51 -15.01 -1.54 9.02
N ASN A 52 -14.58 -1.25 10.25
CA ASN A 52 -14.80 -2.12 11.40
C ASN A 52 -16.26 -2.12 11.84
N HIS A 53 -16.90 -0.96 11.92
CA HIS A 53 -18.34 -0.86 12.19
C HIS A 53 -19.15 -1.59 11.11
N PHE A 54 -18.83 -1.38 9.83
CA PHE A 54 -19.54 -2.03 8.74
C PHE A 54 -19.41 -3.55 8.79
N ARG A 55 -18.22 -4.05 9.17
CA ARG A 55 -17.95 -5.48 9.35
C ARG A 55 -18.75 -6.07 10.53
N ALA A 56 -18.92 -5.31 11.61
CA ALA A 56 -19.72 -5.69 12.77
C ALA A 56 -21.23 -5.63 12.50
N GLY A 57 -21.66 -4.87 11.48
CA GLY A 57 -23.07 -4.60 11.20
C GLY A 57 -23.61 -3.40 11.98
N ASP A 58 -22.71 -2.60 12.55
CA ASP A 58 -23.06 -1.42 13.34
C ASP A 58 -23.38 -0.22 12.44
N PRO A 59 -24.13 0.77 12.95
CA PRO A 59 -24.25 2.08 12.29
C PRO A 59 -22.87 2.70 12.02
N ALA A 60 -22.80 3.53 10.97
CA ALA A 60 -21.59 4.26 10.65
C ALA A 60 -21.15 5.14 11.84
N PRO A 61 -19.84 5.23 12.13
CA PRO A 61 -19.33 5.92 13.31
C PRO A 61 -19.45 7.46 13.20
N GLY A 62 -19.69 8.12 14.33
CA GLY A 62 -19.79 9.58 14.41
C GLY A 62 -20.89 10.15 13.52
N ASP A 63 -20.58 11.24 12.81
CA ASP A 63 -21.50 11.89 11.86
C ASP A 63 -21.37 11.33 10.42
N THR A 64 -20.68 10.21 10.24
CA THR A 64 -20.51 9.59 8.92
C THR A 64 -21.75 8.76 8.55
N LEU A 65 -21.98 8.62 7.25
CA LEU A 65 -23.01 7.72 6.70
C LEU A 65 -22.34 6.71 5.78
N TYR A 66 -22.84 5.48 5.76
CA TYR A 66 -22.45 4.55 4.72
C TYR A 66 -22.92 5.04 3.36
N PRO A 67 -22.11 4.86 2.29
CA PRO A 67 -22.59 5.12 0.96
C PRO A 67 -23.76 4.17 0.62
N GLU A 68 -24.59 4.57 -0.32
CA GLU A 68 -25.53 3.66 -0.97
C GLU A 68 -24.74 2.49 -1.59
N ILE A 69 -25.09 1.26 -1.19
CA ILE A 69 -24.46 0.03 -1.67
C ILE A 69 -25.34 -0.59 -2.76
N ASP A 70 -24.81 -0.69 -3.97
CA ASP A 70 -25.42 -1.44 -5.07
C ASP A 70 -24.68 -2.76 -5.29
N ASP A 71 -25.34 -3.85 -4.95
CA ASP A 71 -24.88 -5.23 -5.11
C ASP A 71 -25.51 -5.95 -6.32
N THR A 72 -26.27 -5.22 -7.14
CA THR A 72 -27.14 -5.81 -8.18
C THR A 72 -26.44 -6.06 -9.51
N ASP A 73 -25.20 -5.59 -9.70
CA ASP A 73 -24.43 -5.79 -10.94
C ASP A 73 -23.94 -7.25 -11.07
N PRO A 74 -24.53 -8.06 -11.97
CA PRO A 74 -24.21 -9.48 -12.06
C PRO A 74 -22.81 -9.72 -12.63
N TYR A 75 -22.31 -8.84 -13.51
CA TYR A 75 -21.00 -9.02 -14.14
C TYR A 75 -19.88 -8.63 -13.18
N HIS A 76 -20.05 -7.52 -12.45
CA HIS A 76 -19.12 -7.14 -11.40
C HIS A 76 -19.03 -8.22 -10.32
N ARG A 77 -20.18 -8.76 -9.89
CA ARG A 77 -20.23 -9.84 -8.91
C ARG A 77 -19.53 -11.09 -9.41
N ALA A 78 -19.84 -11.56 -10.63
CA ALA A 78 -19.20 -12.74 -11.21
C ALA A 78 -17.67 -12.57 -11.36
N PHE A 79 -17.23 -11.41 -11.87
CA PHE A 79 -15.80 -11.07 -11.96
C PHE A 79 -15.13 -11.12 -10.59
N THR A 80 -15.73 -10.49 -9.58
CA THR A 80 -15.15 -10.45 -8.24
C THR A 80 -15.03 -11.83 -7.60
N LEU A 81 -16.10 -12.62 -7.67
CA LEU A 81 -16.11 -13.96 -7.07
C LEU A 81 -15.11 -14.90 -7.74
N SER A 82 -14.85 -14.71 -9.04
CA SER A 82 -13.80 -15.48 -9.73
C SER A 82 -12.41 -15.21 -9.14
N ALA A 83 -12.10 -13.94 -8.85
CA ALA A 83 -10.81 -13.54 -8.28
C ALA A 83 -10.62 -14.01 -6.83
N PHE A 84 -11.71 -14.19 -6.07
CA PHE A 84 -11.66 -14.71 -4.69
C PHE A 84 -11.54 -16.24 -4.59
N GLY A 85 -11.34 -16.94 -5.72
CA GLY A 85 -11.10 -18.38 -5.74
C GLY A 85 -12.33 -19.23 -6.09
N GLY A 86 -13.24 -18.71 -6.92
CA GLY A 86 -14.35 -19.46 -7.51
C GLY A 86 -15.52 -19.73 -6.55
N HIS A 87 -16.49 -20.56 -6.98
CA HIS A 87 -17.81 -20.81 -6.39
C HIS A 87 -17.83 -21.40 -4.95
N ARG A 88 -17.23 -20.74 -3.97
CA ARG A 88 -17.26 -21.11 -2.54
C ARG A 88 -18.56 -20.69 -1.83
N GLY A 89 -19.68 -20.66 -2.54
CA GLY A 89 -21.01 -20.37 -1.99
C GLY A 89 -21.08 -19.03 -1.21
N THR A 90 -21.83 -19.02 -0.11
CA THR A 90 -22.09 -17.84 0.74
C THR A 90 -20.86 -17.30 1.48
N ALA A 91 -19.75 -18.05 1.52
CA ALA A 91 -18.53 -17.65 2.23
C ALA A 91 -17.87 -16.40 1.63
N LEU A 92 -18.19 -16.07 0.37
CA LEU A 92 -17.66 -14.89 -0.33
C LEU A 92 -18.53 -13.65 -0.20
N GLU A 93 -19.70 -13.74 0.44
CA GLU A 93 -20.63 -12.61 0.54
C GLU A 93 -20.08 -11.49 1.43
N LYS A 94 -19.48 -11.83 2.58
CA LYS A 94 -18.86 -10.83 3.47
C LYS A 94 -17.66 -10.11 2.81
N PRO A 95 -16.70 -10.81 2.17
CA PRO A 95 -15.67 -10.16 1.38
C PRO A 95 -16.22 -9.28 0.25
N TYR A 96 -17.23 -9.75 -0.50
CA TYR A 96 -17.85 -8.98 -1.58
C TYR A 96 -18.49 -7.70 -1.04
N ARG A 97 -19.27 -7.80 0.04
CA ARG A 97 -19.90 -6.64 0.68
C ARG A 97 -18.87 -5.62 1.17
N MET A 98 -17.72 -6.07 1.67
CA MET A 98 -16.62 -5.16 2.06
C MET A 98 -15.99 -4.47 0.83
N LEU A 99 -15.79 -5.20 -0.27
CA LEU A 99 -15.34 -4.60 -1.53
C LEU A 99 -16.32 -3.52 -2.00
N LEU A 100 -17.63 -3.81 -1.95
CA LEU A 100 -18.66 -2.85 -2.31
C LEU A 100 -18.59 -1.58 -1.46
N LEU A 101 -18.43 -1.70 -0.13
CA LEU A 101 -18.22 -0.54 0.74
C LEU A 101 -17.05 0.32 0.25
N TRP A 102 -15.91 -0.31 -0.04
CA TRP A 102 -14.73 0.41 -0.50
C TRP A 102 -15.00 1.14 -1.81
N GLU A 103 -15.51 0.44 -2.82
CA GLU A 103 -15.74 1.02 -4.14
C GLU A 103 -16.82 2.09 -4.15
N GLU A 104 -17.89 1.91 -3.37
CA GLU A 104 -18.95 2.89 -3.22
C GLU A 104 -18.46 4.14 -2.48
N THR A 105 -17.62 3.99 -1.46
CA THR A 105 -16.98 5.13 -0.78
C THR A 105 -16.02 5.86 -1.71
N MET A 106 -15.20 5.11 -2.46
CA MET A 106 -14.27 5.68 -3.44
C MET A 106 -15.01 6.43 -4.55
N ALA A 107 -16.10 5.87 -5.07
CA ALA A 107 -16.96 6.50 -6.05
C ALA A 107 -17.71 7.72 -5.50
N GLN A 108 -18.14 7.68 -4.23
CA GLN A 108 -18.75 8.83 -3.58
C GLN A 108 -17.77 10.00 -3.48
N THR A 109 -16.52 9.75 -3.09
CA THR A 109 -15.47 10.79 -3.06
C THR A 109 -15.27 11.43 -4.45
N VAL A 110 -15.27 10.62 -5.52
CA VAL A 110 -15.20 11.15 -6.90
C VAL A 110 -16.43 12.02 -7.21
N ALA A 111 -17.64 11.56 -6.89
CA ALA A 111 -18.86 12.30 -7.13
C ALA A 111 -18.92 13.63 -6.36
N GLU A 112 -18.46 13.64 -5.10
CA GLU A 112 -18.34 14.85 -4.28
C GLU A 112 -17.34 15.85 -4.87
N PHE A 113 -16.18 15.37 -5.35
CA PHE A 113 -15.22 16.21 -6.05
C PHE A 113 -15.84 16.88 -7.27
N LEU A 114 -16.56 16.12 -8.10
CA LEU A 114 -17.17 16.58 -9.34
C LEU A 114 -18.35 17.54 -9.11
N ARG A 115 -19.14 17.33 -8.06
CA ARG A 115 -20.28 18.21 -7.70
C ARG A 115 -19.82 19.54 -7.12
N ASN A 116 -18.63 19.60 -6.51
CA ASN A 116 -18.16 20.79 -5.85
C ASN A 116 -17.82 21.90 -6.88
N PRO A 117 -18.51 23.06 -6.87
CA PRO A 117 -18.27 24.13 -7.84
C PRO A 117 -16.84 24.68 -7.82
N VAL A 118 -16.13 24.56 -6.69
CA VAL A 118 -14.71 24.97 -6.55
C VAL A 118 -13.78 24.15 -7.44
N ASN A 119 -14.23 22.99 -7.93
CA ASN A 119 -13.46 22.08 -8.76
C ASN A 119 -13.88 22.07 -10.24
N LYS A 120 -14.80 22.96 -10.66
CA LYS A 120 -15.37 22.94 -12.02
C LYS A 120 -14.32 22.98 -13.15
N ASP A 121 -13.21 23.68 -12.93
CA ASP A 121 -12.11 23.84 -13.91
C ASP A 121 -10.90 22.95 -13.58
N LYS A 122 -11.09 21.94 -12.72
CA LYS A 122 -10.03 21.04 -12.27
C LYS A 122 -10.24 19.63 -12.81
N LYS A 123 -9.13 18.89 -12.93
CA LYS A 123 -9.14 17.47 -13.28
C LYS A 123 -8.81 16.62 -12.06
N LEU A 124 -9.61 15.60 -11.81
CA LEU A 124 -9.29 14.57 -10.82
C LEU A 124 -8.47 13.46 -11.49
N VAL A 125 -7.35 13.08 -10.85
CA VAL A 125 -6.59 11.87 -11.21
C VAL A 125 -6.77 10.88 -10.06
N VAL A 126 -7.40 9.75 -10.34
CA VAL A 126 -7.63 8.68 -9.36
C VAL A 126 -6.55 7.63 -9.51
N LEU A 127 -5.81 7.38 -8.43
CA LEU A 127 -4.85 6.28 -8.34
C LEU A 127 -5.46 5.18 -7.46
N ALA A 128 -5.76 4.04 -8.07
CA ALA A 128 -6.38 2.91 -7.40
C ALA A 128 -5.82 1.58 -7.95
N GLY A 129 -5.99 0.51 -7.19
CA GLY A 129 -5.68 -0.83 -7.68
C GLY A 129 -6.51 -1.15 -8.92
N GLY A 130 -5.90 -1.79 -9.94
CA GLY A 130 -6.54 -2.06 -11.23
C GLY A 130 -7.88 -2.80 -11.11
N PHE A 131 -8.00 -3.67 -10.12
CA PHE A 131 -9.24 -4.41 -9.83
C PHE A 131 -10.46 -3.50 -9.56
N HIS A 132 -10.26 -2.33 -8.97
CA HIS A 132 -11.35 -1.37 -8.65
C HIS A 132 -11.83 -0.54 -9.85
N ILE A 133 -11.18 -0.68 -11.01
CA ILE A 133 -11.48 0.14 -12.21
C ILE A 133 -11.56 -0.69 -13.49
N GLN A 134 -11.11 -1.94 -13.48
CA GLN A 134 -11.06 -2.80 -14.66
C GLN A 134 -12.47 -3.02 -15.21
N TYR A 135 -12.60 -3.05 -16.54
CA TYR A 135 -13.88 -3.22 -17.24
C TYR A 135 -14.88 -2.09 -17.00
N GLY A 136 -14.44 -0.97 -16.41
CA GLY A 136 -15.33 0.08 -15.91
C GLY A 136 -16.10 -0.29 -14.64
N PHE A 137 -15.86 -1.48 -14.07
CA PHE A 137 -16.44 -1.88 -12.79
C PHE A 137 -15.84 -1.11 -11.61
N GLY A 138 -16.52 -1.19 -10.47
CA GLY A 138 -16.10 -0.52 -9.25
C GLY A 138 -16.26 1.00 -9.38
N ILE A 139 -15.17 1.72 -9.18
CA ILE A 139 -15.16 3.18 -9.06
C ILE A 139 -15.78 3.89 -10.28
N PRO A 140 -15.42 3.60 -11.55
CA PRO A 140 -15.90 4.36 -12.69
C PRO A 140 -17.42 4.28 -12.87
N LYS A 141 -18.00 3.08 -12.94
CA LYS A 141 -19.46 2.89 -13.07
C LYS A 141 -20.22 3.46 -11.87
N ARG A 142 -19.75 3.23 -10.64
CA ARG A 142 -20.40 3.74 -9.42
C ARG A 142 -20.34 5.26 -9.31
N ALA A 143 -19.25 5.89 -9.75
CA ALA A 143 -19.14 7.35 -9.79
C ALA A 143 -20.04 7.94 -10.87
N TYR A 144 -20.06 7.33 -12.07
CA TYR A 144 -20.93 7.74 -13.17
C TYR A 144 -22.41 7.65 -12.82
N ARG A 145 -22.82 6.59 -12.10
CA ARG A 145 -24.20 6.44 -11.58
C ARG A 145 -24.61 7.63 -10.71
N ARG A 146 -23.69 8.17 -9.89
CA ARG A 146 -23.94 9.30 -9.00
C ARG A 146 -23.94 10.63 -9.74
N VAL A 147 -23.01 10.81 -10.66
CA VAL A 147 -22.81 12.04 -11.43
C VAL A 147 -22.34 11.63 -12.81
N PRO A 148 -23.16 11.74 -13.87
CA PRO A 148 -22.70 11.51 -15.23
C PRO A 148 -21.53 12.45 -15.59
N HIS A 149 -20.41 11.90 -16.04
CA HIS A 149 -19.20 12.66 -16.34
C HIS A 149 -18.31 11.91 -17.34
N ASN A 150 -17.39 12.64 -17.98
CA ASN A 150 -16.38 12.05 -18.85
C ASN A 150 -15.21 11.53 -18.00
N TYR A 151 -14.76 10.31 -18.27
CA TYR A 151 -13.57 9.72 -17.65
C TYR A 151 -12.81 8.86 -18.66
N SER A 152 -11.59 8.49 -18.31
CA SER A 152 -10.83 7.46 -19.03
C SER A 152 -10.04 6.61 -18.05
N ILE A 153 -9.98 5.32 -18.32
CA ILE A 153 -9.27 4.31 -17.54
C ILE A 153 -7.94 4.02 -18.22
N ILE A 154 -6.86 4.18 -17.47
CA ILE A 154 -5.51 3.83 -17.91
C ILE A 154 -5.02 2.71 -17.00
N GLN A 155 -4.65 1.58 -17.59
CA GLN A 155 -4.08 0.46 -16.84
C GLN A 155 -2.67 0.11 -17.32
N PRO A 156 -1.71 -0.11 -16.41
CA PRO A 156 -0.43 -0.66 -16.77
C PRO A 156 -0.60 -2.09 -17.27
N SER A 157 0.02 -2.40 -18.41
CA SER A 157 0.06 -3.73 -19.01
C SER A 157 1.51 -4.18 -19.07
N ILE A 158 1.81 -5.28 -18.38
CA ILE A 158 3.16 -5.83 -18.32
C ILE A 158 3.52 -6.44 -19.68
N THR A 159 4.68 -6.05 -20.22
CA THR A 159 5.16 -6.55 -21.52
C THR A 159 5.68 -7.98 -21.45
N GLU A 160 6.52 -8.28 -20.46
CA GLU A 160 7.11 -9.60 -20.25
C GLU A 160 7.27 -9.88 -18.75
N ILE A 161 6.83 -11.07 -18.32
CA ILE A 161 7.04 -11.55 -16.95
C ILE A 161 8.36 -12.33 -16.92
N PRO A 162 9.32 -11.97 -16.06
CA PRO A 162 10.58 -12.68 -15.92
C PRO A 162 10.35 -14.18 -15.66
N LYS A 163 11.09 -15.03 -16.39
CA LYS A 163 10.92 -16.50 -16.34
C LYS A 163 10.99 -17.06 -14.92
N ASN A 164 11.86 -16.50 -14.08
CA ASN A 164 12.05 -16.91 -12.67
C ASN A 164 10.89 -16.51 -11.73
N LEU A 165 9.85 -15.84 -12.24
CA LEU A 165 8.68 -15.41 -11.48
C LEU A 165 7.38 -16.03 -11.98
N LYS A 166 7.40 -16.80 -13.06
CA LYS A 166 6.20 -17.41 -13.64
C LYS A 166 5.47 -18.32 -12.66
N ASP A 167 6.20 -18.98 -11.77
CA ASP A 167 5.63 -19.88 -10.76
C ASP A 167 4.96 -19.15 -9.57
N ARG A 168 4.88 -17.82 -9.62
CA ARG A 168 4.26 -16.98 -8.56
C ARG A 168 2.87 -16.45 -8.95
N GLU A 169 2.36 -16.81 -10.12
CA GLU A 169 1.03 -16.40 -10.56
C GLU A 169 -0.06 -17.18 -9.80
N MET A 170 -1.16 -16.50 -9.50
CA MET A 170 -2.35 -17.16 -8.98
C MET A 170 -3.12 -17.77 -10.15
N THR A 171 -3.49 -19.05 -10.03
CA THR A 171 -4.43 -19.68 -10.94
C THR A 171 -5.83 -19.16 -10.62
N VAL A 172 -6.41 -18.39 -11.55
CA VAL A 172 -7.78 -17.86 -11.44
C VAL A 172 -8.60 -18.42 -12.58
N GLU A 173 -9.77 -18.97 -12.26
CA GLU A 173 -10.77 -19.36 -13.27
C GLU A 173 -11.32 -18.08 -13.91
N LYS A 174 -11.06 -17.89 -15.20
CA LYS A 174 -11.45 -16.66 -15.90
C LYS A 174 -12.94 -16.68 -16.20
N VAL A 175 -13.65 -15.63 -15.81
CA VAL A 175 -15.01 -15.35 -16.27
C VAL A 175 -14.94 -14.48 -17.53
N SER A 176 -15.75 -14.80 -18.53
CA SER A 176 -15.87 -13.98 -19.74
C SER A 176 -16.57 -12.66 -19.41
N ILE A 177 -15.86 -11.55 -19.58
CA ILE A 177 -16.40 -10.20 -19.43
C ILE A 177 -16.38 -9.54 -20.81
N PRO A 178 -17.53 -9.21 -21.40
CA PRO A 178 -17.61 -8.66 -22.76
C PRO A 178 -17.28 -7.15 -22.80
N LEU A 179 -16.30 -6.71 -22.02
CA LEU A 179 -15.90 -5.31 -21.88
C LEU A 179 -14.38 -5.20 -22.02
N TYR A 180 -13.91 -4.06 -22.54
CA TYR A 180 -12.48 -3.75 -22.51
C TYR A 180 -12.03 -3.46 -21.08
N ALA A 181 -10.87 -3.99 -20.69
CA ALA A 181 -10.34 -3.81 -19.33
C ALA A 181 -10.05 -2.33 -19.00
N SER A 182 -9.68 -1.53 -19.99
CA SER A 182 -9.37 -0.09 -19.87
C SER A 182 -9.47 0.59 -21.24
N ASP A 183 -9.54 1.92 -21.25
CA ASP A 183 -9.52 2.73 -22.49
C ASP A 183 -8.10 2.80 -23.07
N TYR A 184 -7.08 2.82 -22.20
CA TYR A 184 -5.68 2.86 -22.59
C TYR A 184 -4.84 1.85 -21.82
N ALA A 185 -4.05 1.06 -22.55
CA ALA A 185 -3.04 0.19 -21.99
C ALA A 185 -1.66 0.87 -22.00
N TRP A 186 -1.09 1.10 -20.81
CA TRP A 186 0.26 1.64 -20.66
C TRP A 186 1.27 0.49 -20.54
N LYS A 187 2.01 0.21 -21.62
CA LYS A 187 3.00 -0.87 -21.62
C LYS A 187 4.17 -0.54 -20.70
N VAL A 188 4.41 -1.40 -19.72
CA VAL A 188 5.48 -1.24 -18.72
C VAL A 188 6.27 -2.54 -18.56
N GLU A 189 7.55 -2.41 -18.24
CA GLU A 189 8.38 -3.55 -17.86
C GLU A 189 7.95 -4.08 -16.49
N TYR A 190 8.03 -5.40 -16.32
CA TYR A 190 7.90 -5.98 -15.00
C TYR A 190 9.15 -5.67 -14.18
N ARG A 191 8.99 -4.91 -13.09
CA ARG A 191 10.06 -4.63 -12.15
C ARG A 191 9.78 -5.32 -10.82
N VAL A 192 10.69 -6.18 -10.39
CA VAL A 192 10.74 -6.61 -8.99
C VAL A 192 11.58 -5.57 -8.27
N PRO A 193 11.01 -4.79 -7.33
CA PRO A 193 11.83 -3.99 -6.41
C PRO A 193 12.88 -4.92 -5.81
N GLY A 194 14.16 -4.54 -5.92
CA GLY A 194 15.28 -5.44 -5.60
C GLY A 194 15.09 -6.06 -4.22
N ARG A 195 15.14 -7.40 -4.14
CA ARG A 195 15.33 -8.05 -2.83
C ARG A 195 16.64 -7.53 -2.28
N ASN A 196 16.65 -7.10 -1.02
CA ASN A 196 17.87 -6.65 -0.37
C ASN A 196 18.97 -7.68 -0.61
N LYS A 197 20.03 -7.27 -1.32
CA LYS A 197 21.15 -8.16 -1.67
C LYS A 197 21.81 -8.68 -0.39
N VAL A 198 21.87 -7.80 0.61
CA VAL A 198 22.36 -8.08 1.94
C VAL A 198 21.20 -8.30 2.91
N LYS A 199 21.47 -9.00 4.00
CA LYS A 199 20.52 -9.17 5.11
C LYS A 199 21.20 -8.81 6.41
N LEU A 200 20.46 -8.13 7.29
CA LEU A 200 20.89 -7.92 8.67
C LEU A 200 20.72 -9.21 9.50
N GLY A 201 19.70 -10.03 9.19
CA GLY A 201 19.42 -11.30 9.87
C GLY A 201 18.66 -11.14 11.18
N VAL A 202 17.70 -10.21 11.19
CA VAL A 202 16.84 -9.89 12.34
C VAL A 202 15.38 -9.96 11.95
N ARG A 203 14.51 -10.22 12.94
CA ARG A 203 13.08 -9.94 12.82
C ARG A 203 12.80 -8.60 13.49
N LEU A 204 12.37 -7.62 12.69
CA LEU A 204 12.01 -6.29 13.18
C LEU A 204 10.51 -6.23 13.49
N ALA A 205 10.14 -5.35 14.41
CA ALA A 205 8.77 -4.96 14.62
C ALA A 205 8.68 -3.44 14.75
N GLN A 206 7.62 -2.89 14.17
CA GLN A 206 7.24 -1.50 14.37
C GLN A 206 6.64 -1.33 15.78
N GLU A 207 7.18 -0.41 16.57
CA GLU A 207 6.59 0.02 17.83
C GLU A 207 5.59 1.17 17.59
N LYS A 208 4.62 1.31 18.50
CA LYS A 208 3.52 2.28 18.37
C LYS A 208 3.98 3.74 18.33
N ASP A 209 5.14 4.04 18.91
CA ASP A 209 5.77 5.36 18.94
C ASP A 209 6.65 5.64 17.71
N GLY A 210 6.65 4.74 16.73
CA GLY A 210 7.46 4.85 15.51
C GLY A 210 8.88 4.30 15.65
N GLY A 211 9.23 3.68 16.78
CA GLY A 211 10.52 3.00 16.94
C GLY A 211 10.59 1.66 16.21
N VAL A 212 11.80 1.23 15.84
CA VAL A 212 12.03 -0.07 15.18
C VAL A 212 12.74 -1.02 16.13
N ARG A 213 12.04 -2.03 16.66
CA ARG A 213 12.62 -2.96 17.64
C ARG A 213 13.06 -4.27 16.99
N ILE A 214 14.24 -4.76 17.37
CA ILE A 214 14.66 -6.12 17.07
C ILE A 214 13.92 -7.09 18.01
N LYS A 215 13.07 -7.95 17.45
CA LYS A 215 12.37 -9.02 18.19
C LYS A 215 13.11 -10.35 18.19
N PHE A 216 14.03 -10.53 17.25
CA PHE A 216 14.85 -11.73 17.12
C PHE A 216 16.11 -11.43 16.32
N VAL A 217 17.23 -12.03 16.75
CA VAL A 217 18.50 -12.01 16.01
C VAL A 217 18.81 -13.46 15.65
N ALA A 218 18.99 -13.75 14.36
CA ALA A 218 19.35 -15.07 13.91
C ALA A 218 20.81 -15.39 14.25
N GLU A 219 21.10 -16.67 14.53
CA GLU A 219 22.47 -17.14 14.69
C GLU A 219 23.27 -16.97 13.39
N ASN A 220 24.56 -16.69 13.52
CA ASN A 220 25.51 -16.43 12.45
C ASN A 220 25.07 -15.30 11.49
N SER A 221 24.24 -14.37 11.98
CA SER A 221 23.80 -13.21 11.21
C SER A 221 24.75 -12.04 11.31
N ASN A 222 24.72 -11.14 10.31
CA ASN A 222 25.45 -9.87 10.35
C ASN A 222 25.12 -9.05 11.61
N ALA A 223 23.86 -9.07 12.07
CA ALA A 223 23.46 -8.46 13.33
C ALA A 223 24.11 -9.09 14.56
N GLN A 224 24.13 -10.43 14.64
CA GLN A 224 24.76 -11.12 15.76
C GLN A 224 26.27 -10.86 15.79
N THR A 225 26.94 -10.96 14.65
CA THR A 225 28.38 -10.69 14.51
C THR A 225 28.73 -9.25 14.93
N ALA A 226 27.84 -8.30 14.64
CA ALA A 226 27.98 -6.90 15.06
C ALA A 226 27.58 -6.65 16.53
N GLY A 227 27.12 -7.66 17.26
CA GLY A 227 26.74 -7.55 18.67
C GLY A 227 25.36 -6.93 18.92
N MET A 228 24.49 -6.88 17.91
CA MET A 228 23.07 -6.52 18.08
C MET A 228 22.32 -7.65 18.79
N LYS A 229 21.30 -7.29 19.57
CA LYS A 229 20.54 -8.21 20.43
C LYS A 229 19.04 -8.04 20.26
N SER A 230 18.29 -9.09 20.62
CA SER A 230 16.84 -8.96 20.80
C SER A 230 16.55 -7.94 21.89
N GLY A 231 15.56 -7.08 21.66
CA GLY A 231 15.21 -5.98 22.56
C GLY A 231 15.78 -4.63 22.12
N ASP A 232 16.86 -4.60 21.34
CA ASP A 232 17.46 -3.35 20.83
C ASP A 232 16.43 -2.53 20.05
N LEU A 233 16.38 -1.23 20.34
CA LEU A 233 15.56 -0.26 19.62
C LEU A 233 16.43 0.52 18.64
N LEU A 234 16.25 0.30 17.34
CA LEU A 234 17.00 1.01 16.30
C LEU A 234 16.49 2.44 16.17
N LEU A 235 17.40 3.41 16.21
CA LEU A 235 17.13 4.84 16.16
C LEU A 235 17.54 5.44 14.81
N SER A 236 18.72 5.06 14.30
CA SER A 236 19.20 5.51 12.99
C SER A 236 20.08 4.47 12.32
N MET A 237 20.19 4.55 11.00
CA MET A 237 21.10 3.78 10.16
C MET A 237 21.80 4.74 9.19
N ASP A 238 23.12 4.74 9.16
CA ASP A 238 23.95 5.60 8.30
C ASP A 238 23.59 7.09 8.42
N GLY A 239 23.34 7.53 9.66
CA GLY A 239 22.93 8.91 9.97
C GLY A 239 21.48 9.24 9.63
N THR A 240 20.74 8.33 8.97
CA THR A 240 19.32 8.51 8.67
C THR A 240 18.47 8.01 9.83
N ALA A 241 17.65 8.90 10.41
CA ALA A 241 16.71 8.52 11.46
C ALA A 241 15.68 7.52 10.94
N LEU A 242 15.46 6.44 11.68
CA LEU A 242 14.52 5.38 11.32
C LEU A 242 13.15 5.72 11.93
N SER A 243 12.14 5.79 11.07
CA SER A 243 10.73 5.97 11.43
C SER A 243 9.95 4.66 11.30
N GLY A 244 10.49 3.70 10.57
CA GLY A 244 9.93 2.37 10.52
C GLY A 244 10.81 1.30 9.88
N VAL A 245 10.29 0.07 9.87
CA VAL A 245 10.97 -1.10 9.30
C VAL A 245 11.36 -0.86 7.84
N ASP A 246 10.49 -0.19 7.07
CA ASP A 246 10.72 0.15 5.67
C ASP A 246 11.97 1.01 5.46
N ASP A 247 12.32 1.90 6.38
CA ASP A 247 13.54 2.71 6.27
C ASP A 247 14.79 1.82 6.36
N VAL A 248 14.78 0.84 7.26
CA VAL A 248 15.87 -0.14 7.36
C VAL A 248 15.96 -0.95 6.07
N LEU A 249 14.82 -1.41 5.55
CA LEU A 249 14.79 -2.19 4.32
C LEU A 249 15.25 -1.38 3.10
N GLU A 250 14.86 -0.10 3.00
CA GLU A 250 15.25 0.79 1.90
C GLU A 250 16.76 1.05 1.90
N ILE A 251 17.34 1.35 3.07
CA ILE A 251 18.78 1.57 3.18
C ILE A 251 19.54 0.28 2.88
N LEU A 252 19.10 -0.87 3.43
CA LEU A 252 19.68 -2.18 3.11
C LEU A 252 19.56 -2.54 1.62
N GLY A 253 18.48 -2.12 0.95
CA GLY A 253 18.27 -2.36 -0.48
C GLY A 253 19.31 -1.68 -1.37
N LYS A 254 19.95 -0.61 -0.87
CA LYS A 254 21.02 0.14 -1.56
C LYS A 254 22.42 -0.45 -1.29
N LYS A 255 22.55 -1.41 -0.36
CA LYS A 255 23.83 -1.98 0.07
C LYS A 255 24.21 -3.24 -0.71
N ASN A 256 25.51 -3.47 -0.82
CA ASN A 256 26.14 -4.67 -1.37
C ASN A 256 26.88 -5.44 -0.27
N PHE A 257 27.32 -6.66 -0.58
CA PHE A 257 28.21 -7.37 0.33
C PHE A 257 29.49 -6.58 0.54
N ASP A 258 30.04 -6.69 1.75
CA ASP A 258 31.20 -5.97 2.24
C ASP A 258 31.00 -4.46 2.46
N ASP A 259 29.83 -3.91 2.11
CA ASP A 259 29.47 -2.56 2.56
C ASP A 259 29.33 -2.51 4.09
N HIS A 260 29.62 -1.33 4.61
CA HIS A 260 29.48 -1.00 6.02
C HIS A 260 28.20 -0.18 6.25
N SER A 261 27.60 -0.38 7.42
CA SER A 261 26.61 0.53 7.97
C SER A 261 26.82 0.76 9.45
N THR A 262 26.44 1.95 9.90
CA THR A 262 26.46 2.34 11.31
C THR A 262 25.04 2.49 11.82
N PHE A 263 24.69 1.74 12.86
CA PHE A 263 23.41 1.81 13.53
C PHE A 263 23.57 2.56 14.86
N GLN A 264 22.68 3.51 15.12
CA GLN A 264 22.43 3.95 16.49
C GLN A 264 21.26 3.15 17.04
N LEU A 265 21.42 2.55 18.20
CA LEU A 265 20.38 1.79 18.88
C LEU A 265 20.34 2.10 20.37
N GLN A 266 19.19 1.89 20.98
CA GLN A 266 19.02 1.98 22.43
C GLN A 266 18.92 0.57 23.02
N ARG A 267 19.76 0.31 24.03
CA ARG A 267 19.79 -0.92 24.83
C ARG A 267 19.91 -0.52 26.30
N ASP A 268 19.03 -1.02 27.16
CA ASP A 268 19.04 -0.74 28.61
C ASP A 268 19.16 0.76 28.93
N GLN A 269 18.37 1.59 28.22
CA GLN A 269 18.35 3.06 28.30
C GLN A 269 19.64 3.77 27.85
N GLN A 270 20.66 3.05 27.38
CA GLN A 270 21.87 3.62 26.80
C GLN A 270 21.79 3.63 25.27
N THR A 271 22.32 4.68 24.66
CA THR A 271 22.50 4.74 23.20
C THR A 271 23.85 4.15 22.84
N LEU A 272 23.84 3.16 21.95
CA LEU A 272 25.01 2.47 21.44
C LEU A 272 25.15 2.68 19.93
N THR A 273 26.38 2.87 19.49
CA THR A 273 26.73 2.88 18.07
C THR A 273 27.30 1.52 17.68
N VAL A 274 26.68 0.86 16.72
CA VAL A 274 27.07 -0.47 16.24
C VAL A 274 27.42 -0.40 14.76
N ALA A 275 28.63 -0.82 14.40
CA ALA A 275 29.04 -0.96 13.01
C ALA A 275 28.76 -2.39 12.52
N VAL A 276 28.10 -2.52 11.37
CA VAL A 276 27.79 -3.79 10.71
C VAL A 276 28.54 -3.83 9.38
N VAL A 277 29.18 -4.97 9.09
CA VAL A 277 29.68 -5.28 7.75
C VAL A 277 28.78 -6.35 7.16
N PHE A 278 28.23 -6.12 5.98
CA PHE A 278 27.28 -7.05 5.39
C PHE A 278 28.00 -8.20 4.68
N LYS A 279 28.19 -9.32 5.36
CA LYS A 279 28.75 -10.53 4.76
C LYS A 279 27.65 -11.41 4.18
N LYS A 280 28.05 -12.25 3.22
CA LYS A 280 27.20 -13.30 2.68
C LYS A 280 27.03 -14.38 3.76
N PRO A 281 25.82 -14.89 3.98
CA PRO A 281 25.64 -15.98 4.94
C PRO A 281 26.51 -17.16 4.52
N GLU A 282 27.31 -17.69 5.44
CA GLU A 282 27.95 -18.99 5.25
C GLU A 282 26.85 -20.06 5.24
N LYS A 283 26.92 -20.99 4.28
CA LYS A 283 25.92 -22.04 4.09
C LYS A 283 26.05 -23.13 5.13
#